data_AF-A0A8J5UFQ1-F1
#
_entry.id   AF-A0A8J5UFQ1-F1
#
_cell.length_a   1.000
_cell.length_b   1.000
_cell.length_c   1.000
_cell.angle_alpha   90.00
_cell.angle_beta   90.00
_cell.angle_gamma   90.00
#
_symmetry.space_group_name_H-M   'P 1'
#
loop_
_entity.id
_entity.type
_entity.pdbx_description
1 polymer ?
#
loop_
_entity_poly.entity_id
_entity_poly.type
_entity_poly.pdbx_seq_one_letter_code
_entity_poly.pdbx_strand_id
1 'polypeptide(L)'
;MRICLSLTSVEHLLTWDRLILALELRSAIELYQSRWQKPKNDPVHRDLTKDFLSAVDWAELERFHDFLKPFYILTKTMEGNASKPGAEGGHGAVWETLKTMDYLFVKFKQAAEETQFEEPSHFKSGIDCGWAKLEDYYIKTDRTPIYRAALALHPSYGYDYFERHWKNAMDRPQWYSDMQSAVGSLFDEYVRQAEVETQAQAGLLEDEADEIEADVNDYSSFGKRGRSGSVGLLATLLFPGSCPYVTAVGATQVNFTGSRTNEVAVYDPKHNFYSGGGFSNMNAQPAYQRKAVASYLAANSPHYPKGTYNISGRAIPDVALLGANVTFLQDGKTTISGGTSAATPMFAAMINRINDERLLAGKKPIGFLNQILYQHPEVFTDITEGSNPGCGTAGFKAAKGWDPVSGMGSPKFPKLRDLLVSLP
;
A
#
# COMPACT_ATOMS: atom_id res chain seq x y z
N MET A 1 -31.27 18.68 3.30
CA MET A 1 -29.99 18.04 3.72
C MET A 1 -29.04 18.06 2.52
N ARG A 2 -27.96 18.87 2.52
CA ARG A 2 -27.02 18.91 1.38
C ARG A 2 -25.99 17.79 1.53
N ILE A 3 -26.20 16.67 0.84
CA ILE A 3 -25.23 15.58 0.78
C ILE A 3 -24.19 15.97 -0.26
N CYS A 4 -23.05 16.47 0.19
CA CYS A 4 -21.88 16.71 -0.64
C CYS A 4 -21.12 15.39 -0.71
N LEU A 5 -21.15 14.73 -1.87
CA LEU A 5 -20.43 13.48 -2.13
C LEU A 5 -18.93 13.77 -2.26
N SER A 6 -18.24 13.77 -1.12
CA SER A 6 -16.79 13.75 -1.02
C SER A 6 -16.32 12.29 -0.96
N LEU A 7 -15.50 11.89 -1.94
CA LEU A 7 -14.98 10.53 -2.06
C LEU A 7 -13.77 10.31 -1.13
N THR A 8 -14.06 10.15 0.17
CA THR A 8 -13.12 9.58 1.15
C THR A 8 -13.75 8.34 1.79
N SER A 9 -12.97 7.27 1.97
CA SER A 9 -13.47 5.93 2.40
C SER A 9 -14.23 5.94 3.73
N VAL A 10 -13.95 6.89 4.62
CA VAL A 10 -14.61 7.03 5.93
C VAL A 10 -15.97 7.72 5.82
N GLU A 11 -16.16 8.62 4.86
CA GLU A 11 -17.44 9.34 4.66
C GLU A 11 -18.49 8.46 3.96
N HIS A 12 -18.06 7.51 3.12
CA HIS A 12 -18.97 6.59 2.45
C HIS A 12 -19.66 5.60 3.39
N LEU A 13 -18.93 5.04 4.36
CA LEU A 13 -19.49 4.12 5.36
C LEU A 13 -20.55 4.83 6.22
N LEU A 14 -20.24 6.05 6.68
CA LEU A 14 -21.17 6.86 7.46
C LEU A 14 -22.40 7.30 6.65
N THR A 15 -22.26 7.52 5.34
CA THR A 15 -23.38 7.91 4.48
C THR A 15 -24.30 6.72 4.21
N TRP A 16 -23.73 5.54 3.94
CA TRP A 16 -24.47 4.29 3.77
C TRP A 16 -25.26 3.92 5.03
N ASP A 17 -24.59 3.92 6.19
CA ASP A 17 -25.23 3.55 7.46
C ASP A 17 -26.35 4.53 7.84
N ARG A 18 -26.16 5.83 7.57
CA ARG A 18 -27.22 6.84 7.76
C ARG A 18 -28.40 6.65 6.82
N LEU A 19 -28.15 6.24 5.58
CA LEU A 19 -29.19 5.98 4.59
C LEU A 19 -30.04 4.77 4.98
N ILE A 20 -29.39 3.66 5.38
CA ILE A 20 -30.08 2.48 5.93
C ILE A 20 -30.92 2.89 7.14
N LEU A 21 -30.33 3.59 8.10
CA LEU A 21 -31.03 4.01 9.30
C LEU A 21 -32.24 4.91 8.97
N ALA A 22 -32.11 5.82 8.01
CA ALA A 22 -33.21 6.67 7.57
C ALA A 22 -34.36 5.85 6.97
N LEU A 23 -34.05 4.83 6.15
CA LEU A 23 -35.04 3.93 5.56
C LEU A 23 -35.71 3.03 6.60
N GLU A 24 -34.94 2.49 7.57
CA GLU A 24 -35.47 1.71 8.69
C GLU A 24 -36.40 2.53 9.58
N LEU A 25 -36.09 3.82 9.77
CA LEU A 25 -36.88 4.75 10.57
C LEU A 25 -37.97 5.47 9.78
N ARG A 26 -38.22 5.09 8.51
CA ARG A 26 -39.20 5.77 7.64
C ARG A 26 -40.55 5.99 8.32
N SER A 27 -41.16 4.94 8.86
CA SER A 27 -42.45 5.02 9.55
C SER A 27 -42.43 5.96 10.76
N ALA A 28 -41.33 5.99 11.51
CA ALA A 28 -41.17 6.85 12.66
C ALA A 28 -40.99 8.32 12.26
N ILE A 29 -40.24 8.57 11.17
CA ILE A 29 -40.03 9.90 10.60
C ILE A 29 -41.34 10.43 10.02
N GLU A 30 -42.06 9.64 9.23
CA GLU A 30 -43.38 10.03 8.68
C GLU A 30 -44.38 10.34 9.81
N LEU A 31 -44.40 9.53 10.88
CA LEU A 31 -45.23 9.80 12.05
C LEU A 31 -44.84 11.13 12.73
N TYR A 32 -43.54 11.39 12.90
CA TYR A 32 -43.04 12.66 13.46
C TYR A 32 -43.47 13.86 12.60
N GLN A 33 -43.29 13.78 11.27
CA GLN A 33 -43.70 14.83 10.33
C GLN A 33 -45.19 15.13 10.42
N SER A 34 -46.03 14.08 10.52
CA SER A 34 -47.49 14.23 10.62
C SER A 34 -47.96 14.91 11.90
N ARG A 35 -47.15 14.84 12.98
CA ARG A 35 -47.50 15.37 14.31
C ARG A 35 -46.75 16.65 14.67
N TRP A 36 -45.80 17.07 13.83
CA TRP A 36 -44.96 18.23 14.12
C TRP A 36 -45.78 19.51 14.21
N GLN A 37 -45.50 20.31 15.24
CA GLN A 37 -46.05 21.64 15.43
C GLN A 37 -44.93 22.57 15.89
N LYS A 38 -44.88 23.79 15.34
CA LYS A 38 -43.90 24.78 15.78
C LYS A 38 -44.14 25.12 17.28
N PRO A 39 -43.09 25.07 18.13
CA PRO A 39 -43.24 25.43 19.54
C PRO A 39 -43.77 26.86 19.72
N LYS A 40 -44.86 27.01 20.47
CA LYS A 40 -45.53 28.31 20.68
C LYS A 40 -44.67 29.33 21.44
N ASN A 41 -43.74 28.86 22.28
CA ASN A 41 -42.92 29.69 23.16
C ASN A 41 -41.48 29.90 22.64
N ASP A 42 -41.18 29.48 21.40
CA ASP A 42 -39.87 29.68 20.78
C ASP A 42 -40.07 30.19 19.33
N PRO A 43 -40.22 31.51 19.16
CA PRO A 43 -40.45 32.10 17.83
C PRO A 43 -39.24 31.96 16.90
N VAL A 44 -38.03 31.81 17.45
CA VAL A 44 -36.77 31.62 16.72
C VAL A 44 -36.61 30.16 16.25
N HIS A 45 -37.42 29.25 16.78
CA HIS A 45 -37.38 27.84 16.41
C HIS A 45 -37.49 27.67 14.89
N ARG A 46 -36.51 26.95 14.33
CA ARG A 46 -36.43 26.65 12.90
C ARG A 46 -37.71 25.93 12.46
N ASP A 47 -38.27 26.40 11.35
CA ASP A 47 -39.37 25.71 10.68
C ASP A 47 -38.84 24.45 9.98
N LEU A 48 -39.22 23.28 10.50
CA LEU A 48 -38.76 21.99 10.01
C LEU A 48 -39.58 21.46 8.83
N THR A 49 -40.72 22.08 8.49
CA THR A 49 -41.56 21.62 7.37
C THR A 49 -40.84 21.67 6.03
N LYS A 50 -39.87 22.57 5.89
CA LYS A 50 -39.01 22.68 4.70
C LYS A 50 -38.01 21.53 4.56
N ASP A 51 -37.80 20.75 5.61
CA ASP A 51 -36.91 19.60 5.64
C ASP A 51 -37.70 18.28 5.59
N PHE A 52 -39.02 18.33 5.38
CA PHE A 52 -39.84 17.13 5.32
C PHE A 52 -39.59 16.33 4.05
N LEU A 53 -39.46 15.02 4.21
CA LEU A 53 -39.33 14.04 3.13
C LEU A 53 -40.71 13.69 2.60
N SER A 54 -40.90 13.94 1.31
CA SER A 54 -42.06 13.52 0.53
C SER A 54 -41.93 12.06 0.08
N ALA A 55 -43.00 11.50 -0.48
CA ALA A 55 -42.96 10.16 -1.08
C ALA A 55 -41.94 10.04 -2.21
N VAL A 56 -41.70 11.12 -2.96
CA VAL A 56 -40.69 11.18 -4.03
C VAL A 56 -39.29 11.13 -3.44
N ASP A 57 -39.04 11.87 -2.35
CA ASP A 57 -37.74 11.85 -1.66
C ASP A 57 -37.43 10.47 -1.11
N TRP A 58 -38.41 9.77 -0.54
CA TRP A 58 -38.24 8.39 -0.08
C TRP A 58 -37.88 7.42 -1.21
N ALA A 59 -38.57 7.52 -2.35
CA ALA A 59 -38.24 6.73 -3.52
C ALA A 59 -36.82 7.03 -4.04
N GLU A 60 -36.39 8.29 -3.99
CA GLU A 60 -35.03 8.68 -4.39
C GLU A 60 -33.96 8.14 -3.42
N LEU A 61 -34.23 8.15 -2.11
CA LEU A 61 -33.34 7.55 -1.10
C LEU A 61 -33.20 6.03 -1.28
N GLU A 62 -34.29 5.32 -1.61
CA GLU A 62 -34.26 3.89 -1.93
C GLU A 62 -33.39 3.61 -3.17
N ARG A 63 -33.51 4.43 -4.22
CA ARG A 63 -32.64 4.32 -5.41
C ARG A 63 -31.17 4.50 -5.07
N PHE A 64 -30.83 5.50 -4.24
CA PHE A 64 -29.46 5.69 -3.76
C PHE A 64 -28.97 4.50 -2.94
N HIS A 65 -29.83 3.92 -2.11
CA HIS A 65 -29.48 2.74 -1.32
C HIS A 65 -29.14 1.57 -2.24
N ASP A 66 -29.98 1.26 -3.22
CA ASP A 66 -29.72 0.13 -4.08
C ASP A 66 -28.46 0.33 -4.93
N PHE A 67 -28.22 1.57 -5.38
CA PHE A 67 -27.03 1.92 -6.14
C PHE A 67 -25.74 1.90 -5.31
N LEU A 68 -25.76 2.37 -4.06
CA LEU A 68 -24.57 2.45 -3.20
C LEU A 68 -24.20 1.13 -2.53
N LYS A 69 -25.12 0.15 -2.49
CA LYS A 69 -24.88 -1.16 -1.86
C LYS A 69 -23.60 -1.86 -2.34
N PRO A 70 -23.27 -1.91 -3.65
CA PRO A 70 -22.03 -2.53 -4.09
C PRO A 70 -20.79 -1.76 -3.66
N PHE A 71 -20.86 -0.42 -3.56
CA PHE A 71 -19.74 0.39 -3.05
C PHE A 71 -19.41 0.04 -1.61
N TYR A 72 -20.45 -0.09 -0.77
CA TYR A 72 -20.28 -0.49 0.61
C TYR A 72 -19.63 -1.88 0.71
N ILE A 73 -20.21 -2.88 0.02
CA ILE A 73 -19.71 -4.26 0.05
C ILE A 73 -18.25 -4.32 -0.41
N LEU A 74 -17.93 -3.69 -1.55
CA LEU A 74 -16.60 -3.73 -2.13
C LEU A 74 -15.59 -2.97 -1.25
N THR A 75 -15.96 -1.83 -0.69
CA THR A 75 -15.09 -1.09 0.25
C THR A 75 -14.77 -1.94 1.47
N LYS A 76 -15.78 -2.54 2.12
CA LYS A 76 -15.57 -3.45 3.27
C LYS A 76 -14.76 -4.68 2.90
N THR A 77 -14.94 -5.20 1.67
CA THR A 77 -14.18 -6.34 1.17
C THR A 77 -12.71 -6.00 0.97
N MET A 78 -12.38 -4.75 0.61
CA MET A 78 -11.02 -4.28 0.31
C MET A 78 -10.26 -3.74 1.54
N GLU A 79 -10.80 -3.83 2.76
CA GLU A 79 -10.18 -3.33 4.00
C GLU A 79 -9.05 -4.21 4.56
N GLY A 80 -8.61 -5.25 3.85
CA GLY A 80 -7.48 -6.09 4.22
C GLY A 80 -7.81 -7.24 5.17
N ASN A 81 -9.08 -7.62 5.30
CA ASN A 81 -9.52 -8.63 6.27
C ASN A 81 -9.29 -10.08 5.80
N ALA A 82 -8.03 -10.44 5.51
CA ALA A 82 -7.60 -11.79 5.19
C ALA A 82 -7.45 -12.68 6.44
N SER A 83 -8.36 -12.56 7.42
CA SER A 83 -8.23 -13.18 8.74
C SER A 83 -8.71 -14.64 8.82
N LYS A 84 -9.15 -15.21 7.70
CA LYS A 84 -9.73 -16.57 7.64
C LYS A 84 -8.82 -17.51 6.84
N PRO A 85 -8.65 -18.77 7.28
CA PRO A 85 -7.95 -19.78 6.48
C PRO A 85 -8.58 -19.92 5.09
N GLY A 86 -7.76 -19.85 4.04
CA GLY A 86 -8.18 -19.87 2.64
C GLY A 86 -8.51 -18.49 2.04
N ALA A 87 -8.40 -17.40 2.83
CA ALA A 87 -8.53 -16.03 2.38
C ALA A 87 -7.19 -15.27 2.41
N GLU A 88 -6.07 -15.97 2.60
CA GLU A 88 -4.73 -15.38 2.64
C GLU A 88 -4.39 -14.74 1.29
N GLY A 89 -4.12 -13.43 1.30
CA GLY A 89 -3.80 -12.68 0.09
C GLY A 89 -4.99 -12.19 -0.74
N GLY A 90 -6.22 -12.33 -0.24
CA GLY A 90 -7.40 -11.62 -0.74
C GLY A 90 -7.75 -10.39 0.11
N HIS A 91 -8.83 -9.69 -0.26
CA HIS A 91 -9.40 -8.57 0.49
C HIS A 91 -8.59 -7.27 0.48
N GLY A 92 -7.90 -6.93 -0.60
CA GLY A 92 -7.10 -5.70 -0.69
C GLY A 92 -5.84 -5.84 -1.55
N ALA A 93 -5.69 -6.94 -2.27
CA ALA A 93 -4.56 -7.15 -3.15
C ALA A 93 -4.60 -6.18 -4.34
N VAL A 94 -3.42 -5.88 -4.88
CA VAL A 94 -3.29 -4.91 -5.98
C VAL A 94 -4.14 -5.31 -7.19
N TRP A 95 -4.24 -6.61 -7.50
CA TRP A 95 -5.07 -7.13 -8.60
C TRP A 95 -6.59 -6.99 -8.33
N GLU A 96 -7.02 -6.99 -7.06
CA GLU A 96 -8.43 -6.81 -6.70
C GLU A 96 -8.88 -5.36 -6.87
N THR A 97 -7.96 -4.39 -6.77
CA THR A 97 -8.26 -2.96 -6.93
C THR A 97 -8.89 -2.66 -8.28
N LEU A 98 -8.22 -3.05 -9.38
CA LEU A 98 -8.67 -2.74 -10.73
C LEU A 98 -9.96 -3.48 -11.07
N LYS A 99 -10.04 -4.77 -10.68
CA LYS A 99 -11.24 -5.58 -10.82
C LYS A 99 -12.45 -4.98 -10.09
N THR A 100 -12.23 -4.43 -8.90
CA THR A 100 -13.27 -3.77 -8.10
C THR A 100 -13.73 -2.49 -8.79
N MET A 101 -12.80 -1.68 -9.30
CA MET A 101 -13.13 -0.49 -10.07
C MET A 101 -13.92 -0.84 -11.33
N ASP A 102 -13.58 -1.93 -12.03
CA ASP A 102 -14.28 -2.39 -13.24
C ASP A 102 -15.73 -2.74 -12.96
N TYR A 103 -15.98 -3.39 -11.82
CA TYR A 103 -17.34 -3.69 -11.38
C TYR A 103 -18.14 -2.40 -11.12
N LEU A 104 -17.55 -1.43 -10.42
CA LEU A 104 -18.19 -0.15 -10.13
C LEU A 104 -18.45 0.64 -11.42
N PHE A 105 -17.54 0.57 -12.39
CA PHE A 105 -17.69 1.22 -13.70
C PHE A 105 -18.91 0.67 -14.44
N VAL A 106 -19.07 -0.65 -14.50
CA VAL A 106 -20.25 -1.26 -15.12
C VAL A 106 -21.54 -0.83 -14.40
N LYS A 107 -21.53 -0.73 -13.07
CA LYS A 107 -22.70 -0.27 -12.30
C LYS A 107 -23.07 1.17 -12.60
N PHE A 108 -22.06 2.04 -12.64
CA PHE A 108 -22.22 3.44 -13.01
C PHE A 108 -22.71 3.60 -14.46
N LYS A 109 -22.26 2.72 -15.38
CA LYS A 109 -22.65 2.76 -16.80
C LYS A 109 -24.13 2.42 -16.95
N GLN A 110 -24.55 1.34 -16.29
CA GLN A 110 -25.95 0.92 -16.21
C GLN A 110 -26.83 2.05 -15.66
N ALA A 111 -26.42 2.66 -14.53
CA ALA A 111 -27.19 3.75 -13.93
C ALA A 111 -27.23 5.01 -14.81
N ALA A 112 -26.15 5.33 -15.53
CA ALA A 112 -26.11 6.45 -16.46
C ALA A 112 -27.03 6.22 -17.67
N GLU A 113 -27.09 4.99 -18.19
CA GLU A 113 -28.00 4.59 -19.27
C GLU A 113 -29.47 4.64 -18.80
N GLU A 114 -29.77 4.11 -17.62
CA GLU A 114 -31.12 4.14 -17.03
C GLU A 114 -31.63 5.56 -16.81
N THR A 115 -30.76 6.44 -16.29
CA THR A 115 -31.11 7.84 -15.98
C THR A 115 -30.95 8.79 -17.16
N GLN A 116 -30.56 8.31 -18.36
CA GLN A 116 -30.20 9.17 -19.49
C GLN A 116 -31.34 10.11 -19.90
N PHE A 117 -32.57 9.57 -19.94
CA PHE A 117 -33.77 10.29 -20.39
C PHE A 117 -34.68 10.71 -19.23
N GLU A 118 -34.22 10.56 -17.99
CA GLU A 118 -34.94 11.04 -16.80
C GLU A 118 -34.81 12.56 -16.66
N GLU A 119 -35.85 13.19 -16.10
CA GLU A 119 -35.79 14.59 -15.69
C GLU A 119 -34.67 14.82 -14.65
N PRO A 120 -34.09 16.03 -14.58
CA PRO A 120 -33.05 16.33 -13.62
C PRO A 120 -33.50 16.06 -12.17
N SER A 121 -32.80 15.14 -11.52
CA SER A 121 -33.01 14.74 -10.13
C SER A 121 -31.69 14.74 -9.36
N HIS A 122 -31.75 14.65 -8.03
CA HIS A 122 -30.55 14.52 -7.21
C HIS A 122 -29.84 13.20 -7.52
N PHE A 123 -30.61 12.13 -7.75
CA PHE A 123 -30.10 10.83 -8.17
C PHE A 123 -29.34 10.92 -9.48
N LYS A 124 -29.96 11.45 -10.55
CA LYS A 124 -29.31 11.61 -11.85
C LYS A 124 -28.03 12.44 -11.75
N SER A 125 -28.10 13.60 -11.08
CA SER A 125 -26.93 14.46 -10.87
C SER A 125 -25.82 13.75 -10.09
N GLY A 126 -26.20 12.91 -9.11
CA GLY A 126 -25.29 12.09 -8.33
C GLY A 126 -24.59 11.01 -9.17
N ILE A 127 -25.33 10.34 -10.05
CA ILE A 127 -24.78 9.38 -11.02
C ILE A 127 -23.79 10.07 -11.96
N ASP A 128 -24.15 11.21 -12.55
CA ASP A 128 -23.29 11.95 -13.47
C ASP A 128 -21.98 12.42 -12.79
N CYS A 129 -22.08 12.96 -11.56
CA CYS A 129 -20.90 13.37 -10.79
C CYS A 129 -20.04 12.17 -10.37
N GLY A 130 -20.68 11.07 -9.96
CA GLY A 130 -20.01 9.84 -9.57
C GLY A 130 -19.28 9.17 -10.73
N TRP A 131 -19.90 9.13 -11.91
CA TRP A 131 -19.31 8.68 -13.17
C TRP A 131 -18.04 9.45 -13.49
N ALA A 132 -18.14 10.79 -13.54
CA ALA A 132 -17.01 11.66 -13.83
C ALA A 132 -15.86 11.46 -12.84
N LYS A 133 -16.16 11.22 -11.55
CA LYS A 133 -15.10 10.97 -10.58
C LYS A 133 -14.52 9.56 -10.67
N LEU A 134 -15.30 8.55 -11.02
CA LEU A 134 -14.74 7.22 -11.24
C LEU A 134 -13.74 7.23 -12.40
N GLU A 135 -14.03 7.95 -13.49
CA GLU A 135 -13.11 8.15 -14.60
C GLU A 135 -11.79 8.84 -14.15
N ASP A 136 -11.86 9.88 -13.29
CA ASP A 136 -10.67 10.50 -12.67
C ASP A 136 -9.82 9.49 -11.89
N TYR A 137 -10.44 8.53 -11.20
CA TYR A 137 -9.70 7.50 -10.48
C TYR A 137 -9.06 6.46 -11.40
N TYR A 138 -9.67 6.11 -12.53
CA TYR A 138 -9.03 5.25 -13.54
C TYR A 138 -7.76 5.88 -14.09
N ILE A 139 -7.79 7.18 -14.41
CA ILE A 139 -6.60 7.91 -14.85
C ILE A 139 -5.47 7.86 -13.80
N LYS A 140 -5.81 7.78 -12.50
CA LYS A 140 -4.79 7.62 -11.45
C LYS A 140 -4.19 6.23 -11.43
N THR A 141 -4.94 5.18 -11.80
CA THR A 141 -4.38 3.83 -11.94
C THR A 141 -3.34 3.77 -13.05
N ASP A 142 -3.47 4.63 -14.07
CA ASP A 142 -2.54 4.69 -15.20
C ASP A 142 -1.18 5.31 -14.85
N ARG A 143 -1.07 5.94 -13.66
CA ARG A 143 0.22 6.47 -13.16
C ARG A 143 1.25 5.37 -12.90
N THR A 144 0.82 4.12 -12.78
CA THR A 144 1.72 2.98 -12.61
C THR A 144 1.17 1.75 -13.33
N PRO A 145 1.98 1.02 -14.10
CA PRO A 145 1.53 -0.17 -14.80
C PRO A 145 1.18 -1.33 -13.85
N ILE A 146 1.47 -1.21 -12.54
CA ILE A 146 1.37 -2.32 -11.59
C ILE A 146 -0.05 -2.85 -11.39
N TYR A 147 -1.07 -2.00 -11.44
CA TYR A 147 -2.47 -2.44 -11.32
C TYR A 147 -2.87 -3.32 -12.51
N ARG A 148 -2.44 -2.92 -13.71
CA ARG A 148 -2.66 -3.64 -14.96
C ARG A 148 -1.84 -4.93 -14.99
N ALA A 149 -0.55 -4.86 -14.66
CA ALA A 149 0.35 -6.01 -14.63
C ALA A 149 -0.06 -7.04 -13.59
N ALA A 150 -0.47 -6.63 -12.39
CA ALA A 150 -0.91 -7.56 -11.34
C ALA A 150 -2.11 -8.40 -11.79
N LEU A 151 -3.05 -7.82 -12.52
CA LEU A 151 -4.22 -8.52 -13.04
C LEU A 151 -3.89 -9.32 -14.32
N ALA A 152 -3.05 -8.78 -15.21
CA ALA A 152 -2.62 -9.44 -16.44
C ALA A 152 -1.73 -10.67 -16.18
N LEU A 153 -0.94 -10.66 -15.13
CA LEU A 153 -0.10 -11.79 -14.70
C LEU A 153 -0.84 -12.74 -13.75
N HIS A 154 -2.08 -12.41 -13.34
CA HIS A 154 -2.85 -13.25 -12.46
C HIS A 154 -3.29 -14.54 -13.18
N PRO A 155 -2.96 -15.75 -12.66
CA PRO A 155 -3.20 -17.02 -13.36
C PRO A 155 -4.66 -17.28 -13.76
N SER A 156 -5.61 -16.75 -12.99
CA SER A 156 -7.05 -16.95 -13.25
C SER A 156 -7.70 -15.92 -14.18
N TYR A 157 -7.03 -14.80 -14.48
CA TYR A 157 -7.63 -13.68 -15.23
C TYR A 157 -6.90 -13.43 -16.53
N GLY A 158 -5.60 -13.14 -16.47
CA GLY A 158 -4.79 -12.92 -17.66
C GLY A 158 -5.24 -11.71 -18.50
N TYR A 159 -4.76 -11.68 -19.73
CA TYR A 159 -5.15 -10.67 -20.74
C TYR A 159 -6.61 -10.84 -21.18
N ASP A 160 -7.14 -12.08 -21.15
CA ASP A 160 -8.53 -12.42 -21.47
C ASP A 160 -9.54 -11.68 -20.59
N TYR A 161 -9.16 -11.33 -19.37
CA TYR A 161 -9.99 -10.51 -18.50
C TYR A 161 -10.20 -9.12 -19.11
N PHE A 162 -9.13 -8.44 -19.51
CA PHE A 162 -9.24 -7.10 -20.07
C PHE A 162 -9.94 -7.09 -21.42
N GLU A 163 -9.75 -8.12 -22.25
CA GLU A 163 -10.49 -8.22 -23.49
C GLU A 163 -12.01 -8.35 -23.22
N ARG A 164 -12.40 -9.20 -22.29
CA ARG A 164 -13.83 -9.37 -21.95
C ARG A 164 -14.41 -8.15 -21.25
N HIS A 165 -13.70 -7.57 -20.30
CA HIS A 165 -14.24 -6.50 -19.46
C HIS A 165 -14.07 -5.12 -20.09
N TRP A 166 -12.87 -4.75 -20.53
CA TRP A 166 -12.61 -3.40 -21.04
C TRP A 166 -13.08 -3.24 -22.47
N LYS A 167 -12.69 -4.15 -23.36
CA LYS A 167 -13.06 -4.07 -24.78
C LYS A 167 -14.55 -4.36 -24.98
N ASN A 168 -15.09 -5.44 -24.40
CA ASN A 168 -16.47 -5.85 -24.69
C ASN A 168 -17.52 -5.27 -23.72
N ALA A 169 -17.34 -5.39 -22.39
CA ALA A 169 -18.36 -4.95 -21.44
C ALA A 169 -18.37 -3.41 -21.22
N MET A 170 -17.20 -2.80 -21.14
CA MET A 170 -17.04 -1.36 -20.87
C MET A 170 -16.99 -0.50 -22.13
N ASP A 171 -16.86 -1.11 -23.32
CA ASP A 171 -16.73 -0.41 -24.61
C ASP A 171 -15.53 0.56 -24.64
N ARG A 172 -14.38 0.06 -24.19
CA ARG A 172 -13.08 0.77 -24.12
C ARG A 172 -11.97 -0.04 -24.80
N PRO A 173 -12.04 -0.28 -26.13
CA PRO A 173 -11.03 -1.04 -26.86
C PRO A 173 -9.64 -0.41 -26.79
N GLN A 174 -9.55 0.92 -26.75
CA GLN A 174 -8.27 1.62 -26.65
C GLN A 174 -7.55 1.31 -25.33
N TRP A 175 -8.28 1.22 -24.22
CA TRP A 175 -7.69 0.91 -22.91
C TRP A 175 -7.04 -0.47 -22.89
N TYR A 176 -7.60 -1.44 -23.62
CA TYR A 176 -7.00 -2.75 -23.77
C TYR A 176 -5.65 -2.68 -24.50
N SER A 177 -5.58 -1.93 -25.60
CA SER A 177 -4.33 -1.70 -26.34
C SER A 177 -3.28 -0.98 -25.46
N ASP A 178 -3.69 0.06 -24.74
CA ASP A 178 -2.80 0.81 -23.85
C ASP A 178 -2.31 -0.06 -22.68
N MET A 179 -3.16 -0.96 -22.18
CA MET A 179 -2.78 -1.94 -21.18
C MET A 179 -1.73 -2.91 -21.70
N GLN A 180 -1.93 -3.46 -22.90
CA GLN A 180 -0.96 -4.36 -23.54
C GLN A 180 0.40 -3.67 -23.72
N SER A 181 0.40 -2.42 -24.20
CA SER A 181 1.62 -1.63 -24.35
C SER A 181 2.30 -1.34 -23.00
N ALA A 182 1.54 -0.97 -21.98
CA ALA A 182 2.09 -0.66 -20.66
C ALA A 182 2.69 -1.89 -19.96
N VAL A 183 1.99 -3.04 -20.00
CA VAL A 183 2.50 -4.29 -19.42
C VAL A 183 3.66 -4.84 -20.24
N GLY A 184 3.61 -4.74 -21.57
CA GLY A 184 4.72 -5.10 -22.46
C GLY A 184 5.96 -4.26 -22.18
N SER A 185 5.82 -2.94 -22.10
CA SER A 185 6.94 -2.03 -21.79
C SER A 185 7.55 -2.33 -20.40
N LEU A 186 6.71 -2.63 -19.40
CA LEU A 186 7.17 -3.04 -18.07
C LEU A 186 7.95 -4.37 -18.13
N PHE A 187 7.49 -5.33 -18.94
CA PHE A 187 8.18 -6.60 -19.13
C PHE A 187 9.49 -6.42 -19.90
N ASP A 188 9.53 -5.60 -20.95
CA ASP A 188 10.75 -5.30 -21.70
C ASP A 188 11.78 -4.57 -20.84
N GLU A 189 11.33 -3.69 -19.94
CA GLU A 189 12.20 -3.09 -18.93
C GLU A 189 12.75 -4.17 -17.97
N TYR A 190 11.91 -5.07 -17.49
CA TYR A 190 12.32 -6.18 -16.64
C TYR A 190 13.32 -7.11 -17.33
N VAL A 191 13.10 -7.46 -18.60
CA VAL A 191 14.01 -8.31 -19.40
C VAL A 191 15.35 -7.61 -19.60
N ARG A 192 15.35 -6.33 -20.00
CA ARG A 192 16.61 -5.56 -20.14
C ARG A 192 17.36 -5.46 -18.81
N GLN A 193 16.64 -5.29 -17.70
CA GLN A 193 17.25 -5.30 -16.37
C GLN A 193 17.88 -6.67 -16.05
N ALA A 194 17.18 -7.77 -16.34
CA ALA A 194 17.71 -9.12 -16.14
C ALA A 194 18.92 -9.42 -17.04
N GLU A 195 18.95 -8.92 -18.27
CA GLU A 195 20.11 -9.04 -19.17
C GLU A 195 21.32 -8.26 -18.64
N VAL A 196 21.12 -7.03 -18.17
CA VAL A 196 22.18 -6.22 -17.54
C VAL A 196 22.69 -6.89 -16.27
N GLU A 197 21.80 -7.46 -15.44
CA GLU A 197 22.18 -8.24 -14.26
C GLU A 197 22.99 -9.48 -14.65
N THR A 198 22.59 -10.20 -15.70
CA THR A 198 23.29 -11.38 -16.20
C THR A 198 24.66 -11.02 -16.79
N GLN A 199 24.78 -9.92 -17.53
CA GLN A 199 26.05 -9.43 -18.08
C GLN A 199 26.99 -8.91 -16.98
N ALA A 200 26.46 -8.21 -15.97
CA ALA A 200 27.22 -7.81 -14.81
C ALA A 200 27.73 -9.04 -14.04
N GLN A 201 26.94 -10.11 -13.97
CA GLN A 201 27.33 -11.36 -13.34
C GLN A 201 28.32 -12.19 -14.18
N ALA A 202 28.28 -12.08 -15.51
CA ALA A 202 29.25 -12.70 -16.42
C ALA A 202 30.61 -11.97 -16.42
N GLY A 203 30.63 -10.64 -16.36
CA GLY A 203 31.87 -9.86 -16.24
C GLY A 203 32.63 -10.15 -14.93
N LEU A 204 31.91 -10.49 -13.86
CA LEU A 204 32.50 -10.94 -12.58
C LEU A 204 33.16 -12.32 -12.68
N LEU A 205 32.71 -13.19 -13.59
CA LEU A 205 33.32 -14.51 -13.81
C LEU A 205 34.60 -14.44 -14.66
N GLU A 206 34.75 -13.42 -15.51
CA GLU A 206 36.01 -13.18 -16.23
C GLU A 206 37.11 -12.65 -15.29
N ASP A 207 36.75 -11.87 -14.27
CA ASP A 207 37.68 -11.38 -13.23
C ASP A 207 38.06 -12.46 -12.20
N GLU A 208 37.25 -13.51 -12.01
CA GLU A 208 37.56 -14.68 -11.15
C GLU A 208 38.35 -15.78 -11.89
N ALA A 209 38.44 -15.75 -13.21
CA ALA A 209 39.11 -16.81 -14.00
C ALA A 209 40.65 -16.84 -13.85
N ASP A 210 41.26 -15.83 -13.20
CA ASP A 210 42.69 -15.82 -12.88
C ASP A 210 43.05 -16.54 -11.57
N GLU A 211 42.07 -17.01 -10.78
CA GLU A 211 42.34 -17.86 -9.61
C GLU A 211 41.36 -19.05 -9.53
N ILE A 212 41.92 -20.24 -9.77
CA ILE A 212 41.48 -21.60 -9.40
C ILE A 212 41.05 -22.48 -10.59
N GLU A 213 42.00 -23.31 -11.04
CA GLU A 213 41.74 -24.57 -11.77
C GLU A 213 41.21 -25.68 -10.83
N ALA A 214 40.40 -26.57 -11.44
CA ALA A 214 39.90 -27.88 -10.99
C ALA A 214 38.81 -27.85 -9.89
N ASP A 215 37.62 -28.41 -10.08
CA ASP A 215 37.33 -29.73 -10.63
C ASP A 215 35.89 -29.79 -11.22
N VAL A 216 35.71 -30.51 -12.32
CA VAL A 216 34.48 -30.60 -13.12
C VAL A 216 33.75 -31.92 -12.84
N ASN A 217 32.49 -31.84 -12.39
CA ASN A 217 31.34 -32.62 -12.91
C ASN A 217 30.17 -32.60 -11.91
N ASP A 218 29.00 -32.09 -12.34
CA ASP A 218 27.81 -32.93 -12.50
C ASP A 218 26.70 -32.16 -13.22
N TYR A 219 26.38 -32.60 -14.45
CA TYR A 219 25.21 -32.18 -15.21
C TYR A 219 23.96 -32.85 -14.62
N SER A 220 23.45 -32.32 -13.50
CA SER A 220 22.15 -32.72 -12.97
C SER A 220 21.40 -31.55 -12.30
N SER A 221 20.69 -30.73 -13.10
CA SER A 221 19.32 -30.29 -12.76
C SER A 221 18.74 -29.33 -13.79
N PHE A 222 17.94 -29.88 -14.71
CA PHE A 222 16.77 -29.15 -15.19
C PHE A 222 15.88 -28.84 -13.97
N GLY A 223 15.67 -27.57 -13.66
CA GLY A 223 14.67 -27.12 -12.70
C GLY A 223 15.20 -26.66 -11.34
N LYS A 224 15.84 -25.50 -11.29
CA LYS A 224 15.85 -24.65 -10.07
C LYS A 224 15.47 -23.21 -10.45
N ARG A 225 14.19 -22.87 -10.27
CA ARG A 225 13.74 -21.49 -10.17
C ARG A 225 14.34 -20.90 -8.89
N GLY A 226 15.37 -20.07 -9.02
CA GLY A 226 15.91 -19.28 -7.92
C GLY A 226 14.87 -18.26 -7.46
N ARG A 227 14.23 -18.52 -6.30
CA ARG A 227 13.63 -17.49 -5.47
C ARG A 227 14.77 -16.82 -4.70
N SER A 228 15.27 -15.69 -5.17
CA SER A 228 16.03 -14.78 -4.32
C SER A 228 15.98 -13.37 -4.92
N GLY A 229 15.64 -12.39 -4.09
CA GLY A 229 15.58 -10.99 -4.48
C GLY A 229 16.98 -10.42 -4.62
N SER A 230 17.42 -10.22 -5.86
CA SER A 230 18.57 -9.40 -6.20
C SER A 230 18.19 -7.93 -6.01
N VAL A 231 18.82 -7.23 -5.06
CA VAL A 231 18.53 -5.81 -4.81
C VAL A 231 19.42 -4.94 -5.70
N GLY A 232 18.79 -4.53 -6.81
CA GLY A 232 19.14 -3.47 -7.74
C GLY A 232 19.51 -2.12 -7.09
N LEU A 233 20.74 -1.59 -7.22
CA LEU A 233 21.00 -0.16 -6.89
C LEU A 233 20.39 0.79 -7.95
N LEU A 234 19.90 0.27 -9.08
CA LEU A 234 19.30 1.06 -10.17
C LEU A 234 17.94 0.52 -10.69
N ALA A 235 17.39 -0.54 -10.09
CA ALA A 235 16.06 -1.04 -10.44
C ALA A 235 15.08 -0.77 -9.29
N THR A 236 14.20 0.23 -9.50
CA THR A 236 12.90 0.41 -8.83
C THR A 236 12.82 -0.06 -7.39
N LEU A 237 13.27 0.75 -6.43
CA LEU A 237 13.13 0.45 -5.00
C LEU A 237 11.71 -0.03 -4.71
N LEU A 238 11.66 -1.26 -4.22
CA LEU A 238 10.53 -2.17 -4.21
C LEU A 238 9.21 -1.44 -3.89
N PHE A 239 8.29 -1.40 -4.85
CA PHE A 239 6.89 -1.11 -4.56
C PHE A 239 6.28 -2.34 -3.85
N PRO A 240 5.45 -2.18 -2.80
CA PRO A 240 4.86 -0.94 -2.28
C PRO A 240 5.72 -0.14 -1.30
N GLY A 241 6.89 -0.63 -0.87
CA GLY A 241 7.74 0.03 0.13
C GLY A 241 8.17 1.45 -0.25
N SER A 242 8.40 1.71 -1.53
CA SER A 242 8.73 3.06 -2.03
C SER A 242 7.54 4.04 -2.08
N CYS A 243 6.31 3.59 -1.80
CA CYS A 243 5.15 4.48 -1.66
C CYS A 243 5.30 5.38 -0.41
N PRO A 244 5.10 6.70 -0.51
CA PRO A 244 5.25 7.62 0.62
C PRO A 244 4.15 7.47 1.69
N TYR A 245 3.13 6.64 1.43
CA TYR A 245 2.03 6.35 2.37
C TYR A 245 2.15 4.98 3.03
N VAL A 246 3.23 4.25 2.77
CA VAL A 246 3.54 2.96 3.41
C VAL A 246 4.73 3.14 4.34
N THR A 247 4.66 2.57 5.55
CA THR A 247 5.81 2.46 6.44
C THR A 247 6.69 1.31 5.96
N ALA A 248 7.83 1.62 5.34
CA ALA A 248 8.78 0.63 4.86
C ALA A 248 9.63 0.09 6.02
N VAL A 249 9.72 -1.24 6.11
CA VAL A 249 10.43 -1.94 7.19
C VAL A 249 11.65 -2.67 6.61
N GLY A 250 12.83 -2.20 6.98
CA GLY A 250 14.11 -2.85 6.73
C GLY A 250 14.39 -4.00 7.70
N ALA A 251 15.56 -4.61 7.56
CA ALA A 251 15.99 -5.73 8.38
C ALA A 251 17.29 -5.44 9.13
N THR A 252 17.35 -5.87 10.38
CA THR A 252 18.54 -5.88 11.23
C THR A 252 18.88 -7.30 11.67
N GLN A 253 20.07 -7.46 12.25
CA GLN A 253 20.49 -8.68 12.92
C GLN A 253 21.13 -8.38 14.25
N VAL A 254 21.07 -9.33 15.18
CA VAL A 254 21.88 -9.26 16.41
C VAL A 254 23.23 -9.87 16.11
N ASN A 255 24.29 -9.07 16.26
CA ASN A 255 25.65 -9.55 16.22
C ASN A 255 26.04 -10.08 17.61
N PHE A 256 26.20 -11.40 17.71
CA PHE A 256 26.63 -12.06 18.94
C PHE A 256 28.16 -12.11 18.98
N THR A 257 28.80 -11.08 19.54
CA THR A 257 30.25 -11.08 19.81
C THR A 257 30.49 -11.10 21.32
N GLY A 258 30.86 -12.27 21.85
CA GLY A 258 31.05 -12.45 23.29
C GLY A 258 29.76 -12.23 24.09
N SER A 259 29.79 -11.35 25.10
CA SER A 259 28.63 -11.00 25.94
C SER A 259 27.83 -9.79 25.44
N ARG A 260 28.19 -9.20 24.29
CA ARG A 260 27.50 -8.03 23.72
C ARG A 260 26.51 -8.48 22.65
N THR A 261 25.29 -7.97 22.75
CA THR A 261 24.24 -8.07 21.72
C THR A 261 24.07 -6.70 21.09
N ASN A 262 24.86 -6.40 20.05
CA ASN A 262 24.66 -5.17 19.28
C ASN A 262 23.77 -5.49 18.08
N GLU A 263 22.75 -4.67 17.87
CA GLU A 263 21.93 -4.73 16.67
C GLU A 263 22.64 -3.97 15.55
N VAL A 264 22.82 -4.64 14.42
CA VAL A 264 23.53 -4.14 13.24
C VAL A 264 22.68 -4.37 11.99
N ALA A 265 23.00 -3.71 10.88
CA ALA A 265 22.36 -4.04 9.61
C ALA A 265 22.61 -5.52 9.26
N VAL A 266 21.61 -6.16 8.65
CA VAL A 266 21.75 -7.55 8.19
C VAL A 266 22.97 -7.70 7.27
N TYR A 267 23.75 -8.74 7.51
CA TYR A 267 24.88 -9.15 6.69
C TYR A 267 24.87 -10.68 6.57
N ASP A 268 24.30 -11.19 5.48
CA ASP A 268 24.27 -12.61 5.15
C ASP A 268 24.67 -12.85 3.69
N PRO A 269 25.99 -12.80 3.38
CA PRO A 269 26.48 -13.00 2.02
C PRO A 269 26.19 -14.39 1.48
N LYS A 270 26.08 -15.41 2.35
CA LYS A 270 25.82 -16.79 1.95
C LYS A 270 24.45 -16.94 1.26
N HIS A 271 23.46 -16.18 1.71
CA HIS A 271 22.12 -16.18 1.12
C HIS A 271 21.82 -14.92 0.31
N ASN A 272 22.85 -14.10 0.03
CA ASN A 272 22.73 -12.80 -0.62
C ASN A 272 21.66 -11.90 0.01
N PHE A 273 21.60 -11.88 1.35
CA PHE A 273 20.59 -11.12 2.09
C PHE A 273 21.22 -9.94 2.81
N TYR A 274 20.73 -8.76 2.44
CA TYR A 274 21.00 -7.47 3.05
C TYR A 274 19.69 -6.70 3.21
N SER A 275 19.68 -5.68 4.06
CA SER A 275 18.48 -4.84 4.22
C SER A 275 18.21 -4.03 2.96
N GLY A 276 16.99 -4.10 2.43
CA GLY A 276 16.58 -3.26 1.29
C GLY A 276 16.48 -1.78 1.68
N GLY A 277 17.03 -0.90 0.86
CA GLY A 277 16.99 0.55 1.11
C GLY A 277 17.60 1.38 -0.03
N GLY A 278 17.30 2.68 -0.08
CA GLY A 278 17.73 3.58 -1.15
C GLY A 278 16.72 4.68 -1.47
N PHE A 279 16.83 5.32 -2.64
CA PHE A 279 16.00 6.46 -3.07
C PHE A 279 15.15 6.25 -4.35
N SER A 280 13.83 6.40 -4.25
CA SER A 280 12.86 6.09 -5.32
C SER A 280 13.04 6.93 -6.59
N ASN A 281 12.95 6.30 -7.76
CA ASN A 281 12.87 7.01 -9.05
C ASN A 281 11.43 7.41 -9.43
N MET A 282 10.41 6.85 -8.77
CA MET A 282 9.00 7.09 -9.11
C MET A 282 8.30 8.07 -8.17
N ASN A 283 8.58 7.95 -6.86
CA ASN A 283 7.91 8.74 -5.84
C ASN A 283 8.81 9.88 -5.37
N ALA A 284 8.31 11.12 -5.44
CA ALA A 284 9.01 12.28 -4.91
C ALA A 284 9.18 12.19 -3.39
N GLN A 285 10.26 12.79 -2.88
CA GLN A 285 10.56 12.80 -1.45
C GLN A 285 9.48 13.55 -0.64
N PRO A 286 8.77 12.86 0.28
CA PRO A 286 7.75 13.50 1.09
C PRO A 286 8.35 14.46 2.13
N ALA A 287 7.57 15.47 2.52
CA ALA A 287 8.04 16.55 3.40
C ALA A 287 8.57 16.04 4.76
N TYR A 288 7.96 14.99 5.32
CA TYR A 288 8.32 14.46 6.64
C TYR A 288 9.73 13.88 6.72
N GLN A 289 10.32 13.43 5.60
CA GLN A 289 11.64 12.82 5.60
C GLN A 289 12.77 13.74 5.13
N ARG A 290 12.47 14.93 4.60
CA ARG A 290 13.47 15.81 3.97
C ARG A 290 14.65 16.12 4.90
N LYS A 291 14.36 16.47 6.16
CA LYS A 291 15.38 16.81 7.15
C LYS A 291 16.31 15.62 7.46
N ALA A 292 15.72 14.44 7.63
CA ALA A 292 16.44 13.22 7.95
C ALA A 292 17.36 12.81 6.77
N VAL A 293 16.81 12.82 5.56
CA VAL A 293 17.55 12.49 4.33
C VAL A 293 18.67 13.49 4.05
N ALA A 294 18.40 14.80 4.16
CA ALA A 294 19.42 15.83 3.96
C ALA A 294 20.58 15.69 4.96
N SER A 295 20.28 15.33 6.22
CA SER A 295 21.30 15.09 7.24
C SER A 295 22.17 13.88 6.90
N TYR A 296 21.55 12.78 6.42
CA TYR A 296 22.29 11.60 5.97
C TYR A 296 23.20 11.93 4.79
N LEU A 297 22.68 12.57 3.73
CA LEU A 297 23.44 12.90 2.53
C LEU A 297 24.62 13.86 2.83
N ALA A 298 24.44 14.80 3.75
CA ALA A 298 25.51 15.72 4.15
C ALA A 298 26.70 15.01 4.83
N ALA A 299 26.44 13.92 5.56
CA ALA A 299 27.47 13.24 6.36
C ALA A 299 28.00 11.93 5.72
N ASN A 300 27.15 11.22 4.97
CA ASN A 300 27.39 9.83 4.56
C ASN A 300 27.04 9.57 3.09
N SER A 301 26.92 10.61 2.24
CA SER A 301 26.65 10.40 0.82
C SER A 301 27.73 9.52 0.18
N PRO A 302 27.37 8.36 -0.39
CA PRO A 302 28.34 7.54 -1.10
C PRO A 302 28.82 8.27 -2.36
N HIS A 303 30.10 8.13 -2.68
CA HIS A 303 30.71 8.72 -3.87
C HIS A 303 30.42 7.83 -5.08
N TYR A 304 29.21 7.96 -5.62
CA TYR A 304 28.80 7.31 -6.86
C TYR A 304 28.75 8.32 -8.02
N PRO A 305 28.88 7.86 -9.28
CA PRO A 305 28.63 8.70 -10.44
C PRO A 305 27.29 9.43 -10.34
N LYS A 306 27.24 10.66 -10.89
CA LYS A 306 26.02 11.45 -10.86
C LYS A 306 24.90 10.71 -11.62
N GLY A 307 23.75 10.54 -10.97
CA GLY A 307 22.61 9.81 -11.55
C GLY A 307 22.50 8.35 -11.12
N THR A 308 23.45 7.81 -10.35
CA THR A 308 23.35 6.43 -9.82
C THR A 308 22.16 6.24 -8.87
N TYR A 309 21.72 7.28 -8.16
CA TYR A 309 20.50 7.24 -7.34
C TYR A 309 19.82 8.61 -7.30
N ASN A 310 18.49 8.63 -7.14
CA ASN A 310 17.68 9.85 -7.18
C ASN A 310 17.53 10.48 -5.80
N ILE A 311 18.41 11.41 -5.43
CA ILE A 311 18.35 12.13 -4.14
C ILE A 311 17.01 12.88 -3.88
N SER A 312 16.25 13.20 -4.94
CA SER A 312 14.94 13.85 -4.84
C SER A 312 13.79 12.87 -4.59
N GLY A 313 14.09 11.57 -4.55
CA GLY A 313 13.13 10.48 -4.36
C GLY A 313 12.77 10.19 -2.91
N ARG A 314 11.64 9.51 -2.71
CA ARG A 314 11.27 8.85 -1.46
C ARG A 314 12.35 7.84 -1.11
N ALA A 315 13.07 8.13 -0.04
CA ALA A 315 14.12 7.28 0.51
C ALA A 315 13.57 6.27 1.52
N ILE A 316 13.99 5.00 1.44
CA ILE A 316 13.58 3.85 2.27
C ILE A 316 14.78 3.19 2.97
N PRO A 317 14.58 2.43 4.06
CA PRO A 317 13.30 2.20 4.77
C PRO A 317 12.96 3.33 5.76
N ASP A 318 11.81 3.23 6.43
CA ASP A 318 11.42 4.18 7.50
C ASP A 318 11.89 3.68 8.88
N VAL A 319 11.82 2.37 9.11
CA VAL A 319 12.26 1.67 10.33
C VAL A 319 12.90 0.34 9.94
N ALA A 320 13.56 -0.35 10.88
CA ALA A 320 14.04 -1.72 10.65
C ALA A 320 13.93 -2.58 11.91
N LEU A 321 13.66 -3.87 11.73
CA LEU A 321 13.56 -4.83 12.84
C LEU A 321 14.34 -6.10 12.53
N LEU A 322 14.50 -6.97 13.53
CA LEU A 322 15.14 -8.26 13.38
C LEU A 322 14.58 -9.02 12.17
N GLY A 323 15.46 -9.27 11.21
CA GLY A 323 15.13 -9.98 9.97
C GLY A 323 16.11 -11.10 9.64
N ALA A 324 17.18 -11.31 10.41
CA ALA A 324 18.07 -12.46 10.25
C ALA A 324 17.92 -13.45 11.42
N ASN A 325 18.20 -14.73 11.14
CA ASN A 325 18.17 -15.82 12.12
C ASN A 325 16.84 -15.93 12.89
N VAL A 326 15.72 -15.65 12.23
CA VAL A 326 14.39 -15.76 12.81
C VAL A 326 13.96 -17.23 12.78
N THR A 327 13.49 -17.73 13.93
CA THR A 327 13.03 -19.11 14.06
C THR A 327 11.57 -19.24 13.63
N PHE A 328 11.29 -20.19 12.75
CA PHE A 328 9.96 -20.50 12.25
C PHE A 328 9.63 -21.98 12.49
N LEU A 329 8.33 -22.27 12.62
CA LEU A 329 7.83 -23.64 12.55
C LEU A 329 7.18 -23.85 11.18
N GLN A 330 7.80 -24.65 10.33
CA GLN A 330 7.31 -24.96 8.99
C GLN A 330 7.14 -26.48 8.86
N ASP A 331 5.94 -26.92 8.51
CA ASP A 331 5.58 -28.35 8.41
C ASP A 331 5.93 -29.17 9.66
N GLY A 332 5.70 -28.57 10.85
CA GLY A 332 6.00 -29.18 12.14
C GLY A 332 7.49 -29.26 12.50
N LYS A 333 8.37 -28.68 11.68
CA LYS A 333 9.82 -28.64 11.90
C LYS A 333 10.27 -27.23 12.22
N THR A 334 11.17 -27.11 13.20
CA THR A 334 11.82 -25.84 13.50
C THR A 334 12.85 -25.56 12.42
N THR A 335 12.74 -24.42 11.76
CA THR A 335 13.67 -23.91 10.75
C THR A 335 14.11 -22.50 11.10
N ILE A 336 15.25 -22.07 10.58
CA ILE A 336 15.76 -20.71 10.74
C ILE A 336 15.74 -20.07 9.36
N SER A 337 15.08 -18.91 9.25
CA SER A 337 15.01 -18.13 8.03
C SER A 337 15.06 -16.64 8.35
N GLY A 338 14.89 -15.79 7.35
CA GLY A 338 14.98 -14.35 7.51
C GLY A 338 14.30 -13.58 6.39
N GLY A 339 14.65 -12.32 6.26
CA GLY A 339 14.07 -11.38 5.32
C GLY A 339 13.41 -10.19 6.01
N THR A 340 13.29 -9.09 5.27
CA THR A 340 12.38 -7.99 5.64
C THR A 340 10.92 -8.47 5.77
N SER A 341 10.57 -9.58 5.13
CA SER A 341 9.32 -10.32 5.31
C SER A 341 9.08 -10.81 6.74
N ALA A 342 10.13 -11.05 7.53
CA ALA A 342 10.03 -11.40 8.94
C ALA A 342 9.91 -10.16 9.83
N ALA A 343 10.69 -9.11 9.52
CA ALA A 343 10.70 -7.84 10.24
C ALA A 343 9.34 -7.09 10.13
N THR A 344 8.72 -7.10 8.95
CA THR A 344 7.46 -6.41 8.66
C THR A 344 6.29 -6.84 9.56
N PRO A 345 5.94 -8.14 9.68
CA PRO A 345 4.86 -8.57 10.57
C PRO A 345 5.19 -8.38 12.06
N MET A 346 6.47 -8.39 12.46
CA MET A 346 6.85 -8.05 13.84
C MET A 346 6.51 -6.58 14.15
N PHE A 347 6.84 -5.65 13.25
CA PHE A 347 6.47 -4.25 13.41
C PHE A 347 4.95 -4.07 13.41
N ALA A 348 4.24 -4.73 12.49
CA ALA A 348 2.78 -4.68 12.43
C ALA A 348 2.14 -5.17 13.74
N ALA A 349 2.66 -6.25 14.35
CA ALA A 349 2.18 -6.75 15.63
C ALA A 349 2.39 -5.74 16.78
N MET A 350 3.52 -5.03 16.80
CA MET A 350 3.77 -3.96 17.77
C MET A 350 2.76 -2.82 17.64
N ILE A 351 2.50 -2.36 16.42
CA ILE A 351 1.51 -1.30 16.15
C ILE A 351 0.09 -1.76 16.47
N ASN A 352 -0.25 -3.01 16.13
CA ASN A 352 -1.56 -3.58 16.47
C ASN A 352 -1.78 -3.60 17.99
N ARG A 353 -0.76 -4.00 18.77
CA ARG A 353 -0.82 -3.97 20.23
C ARG A 353 -1.01 -2.54 20.78
N ILE A 354 -0.32 -1.56 20.20
CA ILE A 354 -0.48 -0.15 20.60
C ILE A 354 -1.89 0.36 20.26
N ASN A 355 -2.44 -0.02 19.12
CA ASN A 355 -3.81 0.33 18.75
C ASN A 355 -4.85 -0.28 19.71
N ASP A 356 -4.64 -1.51 20.18
CA ASP A 356 -5.47 -2.15 21.21
C ASP A 356 -5.50 -1.30 22.49
N GLU A 357 -4.33 -0.86 22.98
CA GLU A 357 -4.23 0.03 24.14
C GLU A 357 -4.89 1.39 23.92
N ARG A 358 -4.75 1.97 22.72
CA ARG A 358 -5.44 3.22 22.35
C ARG A 358 -6.95 3.05 22.37
N LEU A 359 -7.47 1.96 21.81
CA LEU A 359 -8.90 1.67 21.76
C LEU A 359 -9.48 1.45 23.17
N LEU A 360 -8.76 0.75 24.05
CA LEU A 360 -9.15 0.58 25.46
C LEU A 360 -9.19 1.92 26.22
N ALA A 361 -8.35 2.88 25.83
CA ALA A 361 -8.36 4.24 26.35
C ALA A 361 -9.41 5.15 25.66
N GLY A 362 -10.29 4.61 24.82
CA GLY A 362 -11.33 5.37 24.10
C GLY A 362 -10.80 6.22 22.93
N LYS A 363 -9.57 5.97 22.47
CA LYS A 363 -8.94 6.69 21.36
C LYS A 363 -9.09 5.94 20.04
N LYS A 364 -8.82 6.62 18.93
CA LYS A 364 -8.83 6.03 17.58
C LYS A 364 -7.51 5.31 17.26
N PRO A 365 -7.50 4.34 16.32
CA PRO A 365 -6.26 3.78 15.78
C PRO A 365 -5.35 4.88 15.21
N ILE A 366 -4.04 4.67 15.29
CA ILE A 366 -3.04 5.69 14.98
C ILE A 366 -3.01 6.10 13.49
N GLY A 367 -3.36 5.18 12.59
CA GLY A 367 -3.34 5.44 11.15
C GLY A 367 -1.93 5.62 10.58
N PHE A 368 -1.72 6.69 9.82
CA PHE A 368 -0.46 6.92 9.09
C PHE A 368 0.69 7.32 10.03
N LEU A 369 1.72 6.48 10.11
CA LEU A 369 2.79 6.60 11.10
C LEU A 369 3.96 7.50 10.68
N ASN A 370 4.31 7.54 9.39
CA ASN A 370 5.63 8.03 8.96
C ASN A 370 5.91 9.46 9.46
N GLN A 371 4.92 10.36 9.47
CA GLN A 371 5.14 11.72 9.98
C GLN A 371 5.58 11.74 11.45
N ILE A 372 4.97 10.91 12.29
CA ILE A 372 5.26 10.81 13.72
C ILE A 372 6.63 10.18 13.93
N LEU A 373 6.94 9.09 13.21
CA LEU A 373 8.22 8.37 13.38
C LEU A 373 9.42 9.28 13.08
N TYR A 374 9.34 10.11 12.04
CA TYR A 374 10.41 11.05 11.68
C TYR A 374 10.55 12.25 12.61
N GLN A 375 9.52 12.55 13.41
CA GLN A 375 9.57 13.60 14.44
C GLN A 375 10.18 13.11 15.76
N HIS A 376 10.16 11.79 15.99
CA HIS A 376 10.52 11.17 17.27
C HIS A 376 11.60 10.09 17.15
N PRO A 377 12.82 10.42 16.65
CA PRO A 377 13.90 9.44 16.53
C PRO A 377 14.33 8.82 17.87
N GLU A 378 14.06 9.47 19.02
CA GLU A 378 14.41 9.00 20.36
C GLU A 378 13.71 7.70 20.80
N VAL A 379 12.65 7.31 20.11
CA VAL A 379 11.92 6.05 20.36
C VAL A 379 12.56 4.85 19.65
N PHE A 380 13.63 5.06 18.89
CA PHE A 380 14.34 3.99 18.18
C PHE A 380 15.71 3.70 18.78
N THR A 381 16.19 2.47 18.56
CA THR A 381 17.59 2.09 18.65
C THR A 381 18.22 2.37 17.30
N ASP A 382 19.11 3.35 17.27
CA ASP A 382 19.84 3.77 16.08
C ASP A 382 20.84 2.68 15.66
N ILE A 383 20.80 2.25 14.41
CA ILE A 383 21.65 1.20 13.86
C ILE A 383 22.74 1.85 13.04
N THR A 384 23.97 1.85 13.55
CA THR A 384 25.07 2.63 12.97
C THR A 384 26.17 1.79 12.33
N GLU A 385 25.97 0.47 12.26
CA GLU A 385 26.96 -0.49 11.79
C GLU A 385 26.38 -1.38 10.68
N GLY A 386 27.18 -1.60 9.63
CA GLY A 386 26.82 -2.40 8.45
C GLY A 386 26.43 -1.56 7.23
N SER A 387 26.07 -2.24 6.16
CA SER A 387 25.71 -1.66 4.85
C SER A 387 24.77 -2.58 4.09
N ASN A 388 24.21 -2.10 2.98
CA ASN A 388 23.41 -2.90 2.06
C ASN A 388 24.03 -3.00 0.66
N PRO A 389 25.15 -3.71 0.50
CA PRO A 389 25.77 -3.89 -0.81
C PRO A 389 24.81 -4.58 -1.79
N GLY A 390 24.94 -4.21 -3.05
CA GLY A 390 24.08 -4.67 -4.14
C GLY A 390 24.56 -4.12 -5.48
N CYS A 391 24.27 -4.82 -6.58
CA CYS A 391 24.67 -4.45 -7.94
C CYS A 391 26.16 -4.11 -8.13
N GLY A 392 27.06 -4.88 -7.51
CA GLY A 392 28.49 -4.62 -7.60
C GLY A 392 28.94 -3.32 -6.92
N THR A 393 28.09 -2.72 -6.09
CA THR A 393 28.41 -1.53 -5.30
C THR A 393 28.46 -1.85 -3.81
N ALA A 394 29.14 -1.00 -3.04
CA ALA A 394 29.13 -1.05 -1.59
C ALA A 394 27.76 -0.69 -0.96
N GLY A 395 26.78 -0.28 -1.78
CA GLY A 395 25.45 0.15 -1.35
C GLY A 395 25.49 1.45 -0.55
N PHE A 396 24.57 1.55 0.41
CA PHE A 396 24.57 2.59 1.43
C PHE A 396 25.06 2.03 2.77
N LYS A 397 25.49 2.94 3.66
CA LYS A 397 26.03 2.58 4.96
C LYS A 397 25.05 2.95 6.06
N ALA A 398 24.88 2.07 7.03
CA ALA A 398 24.19 2.38 8.27
C ALA A 398 24.97 3.47 9.03
N ALA A 399 24.28 4.47 9.55
CA ALA A 399 24.93 5.65 10.11
C ALA A 399 24.04 6.33 11.15
N LYS A 400 24.64 7.20 11.97
CA LYS A 400 23.91 7.91 13.03
C LYS A 400 22.70 8.67 12.47
N GLY A 401 21.52 8.41 13.04
CA GLY A 401 20.25 9.00 12.63
C GLY A 401 19.53 8.14 11.61
N TRP A 402 18.74 8.76 10.74
CA TRP A 402 18.11 8.02 9.65
C TRP A 402 19.14 7.65 8.59
N ASP A 403 19.09 6.41 8.10
CA ASP A 403 19.89 5.96 6.96
C ASP A 403 19.08 5.08 5.98
N PRO A 404 19.51 4.96 4.71
CA PRO A 404 18.85 4.14 3.69
C PRO A 404 19.25 2.64 3.77
N VAL A 405 19.49 2.14 4.98
CA VAL A 405 19.72 0.71 5.29
C VAL A 405 18.74 0.25 6.37
N SER A 406 18.61 1.02 7.44
CA SER A 406 17.88 0.70 8.67
C SER A 406 16.77 1.72 9.00
N GLY A 407 16.67 2.81 8.25
CA GLY A 407 15.70 3.88 8.49
C GLY A 407 16.03 4.59 9.80
N MET A 408 15.02 4.84 10.64
CA MET A 408 15.24 5.35 12.02
C MET A 408 15.83 4.30 12.97
N GLY A 409 15.99 3.05 12.52
CA GLY A 409 16.42 1.92 13.33
C GLY A 409 15.25 1.15 13.95
N SER A 410 15.54 0.40 15.02
CA SER A 410 14.60 -0.55 15.62
C SER A 410 13.76 0.08 16.74
N PRO A 411 12.43 -0.12 16.76
CA PRO A 411 11.57 0.54 17.73
C PRO A 411 11.80 0.01 19.15
N LYS A 412 12.09 0.91 20.09
CA LYS A 412 12.07 0.63 21.53
C LYS A 412 10.63 0.55 21.99
N PHE A 413 10.05 -0.65 21.99
CA PHE A 413 8.61 -0.87 22.22
C PHE A 413 7.99 -0.01 23.34
N PRO A 414 8.55 0.05 24.57
CA PRO A 414 7.94 0.86 25.63
C PRO A 414 7.87 2.35 25.28
N LYS A 415 8.92 2.91 24.69
CA LYS A 415 8.96 4.33 24.28
C LYS A 415 8.01 4.62 23.12
N LEU A 416 7.99 3.74 22.12
CA LEU A 416 7.10 3.88 20.97
C LEU A 416 5.63 3.81 21.43
N ARG A 417 5.31 2.85 22.30
CA ARG A 417 3.98 2.72 22.90
C ARG A 417 3.59 3.97 23.67
N ASP A 418 4.43 4.45 24.59
CA ASP A 418 4.12 5.61 25.43
C ASP A 418 3.87 6.85 24.56
N LEU A 419 4.70 7.08 23.54
CA LEU A 419 4.50 8.13 22.54
C LEU A 419 3.15 7.97 21.83
N LEU A 420 2.92 6.82 21.19
CA LEU A 420 1.75 6.63 20.34
C LEU A 420 0.44 6.56 21.13
N VAL A 421 0.44 6.05 22.37
CA VAL A 421 -0.72 6.07 23.25
C VAL A 421 -1.01 7.48 23.75
N SER A 422 0.01 8.33 23.94
CA SER A 422 -0.20 9.72 24.39
C SER A 422 -0.91 10.61 23.37
N LEU A 423 -0.74 10.32 22.06
CA LEU A 423 -1.33 11.11 20.98
C LEU A 423 -2.87 11.15 21.05
N PRO A 424 -3.52 12.22 20.55
CA PRO A 424 -4.97 12.40 20.59
C PRO A 424 -5.77 11.21 20.06
#